data_AF-A0A5E7EV76-F1
#
_entry.id   AF-A0A5E7EV76-F1
#
_cell.length_a   1.000
_cell.length_b   1.000
_cell.length_c   1.000
_cell.angle_alpha   90.00
_cell.angle_beta   90.00
_cell.angle_gamma   90.00
#
_symmetry.space_group_name_H-M   'P 1'
#
loop_
_entity.id
_entity.type
_entity.pdbx_description
1 polymer ?
#
loop_
_entity_poly.entity_id
_entity_poly.type
_entity_poly.pdbx_seq_one_letter_code
_entity_poly.pdbx_strand_id
1 'polypeptide(L)'
;MSSSLAQLALKKARARMAGQAVWIKPDPMKPTSIHVRKKEQADDSATLRSLGVIVDGPINHFMFLEGRRLALDLAKSLSALGAHEVIISLQRSAVGRPGSYAQGIVSVIDLIREASHANEA
;
A
#
# COMPACT_ATOMS: atom_id res chain seq x y z
N MET A 1 32.11 34.20 -43.65
CA MET A 1 32.56 33.55 -42.40
C MET A 1 31.49 32.59 -41.94
N SER A 2 31.63 31.30 -42.26
CA SER A 2 30.66 30.25 -41.97
C SER A 2 30.97 29.61 -40.62
N SER A 3 30.18 29.95 -39.59
CA SER A 3 30.28 29.32 -38.28
C SER A 3 29.85 27.85 -38.35
N SER A 4 30.78 26.95 -38.04
CA SER A 4 30.58 25.49 -38.05
C SER A 4 29.46 25.06 -37.10
N LEU A 5 28.66 24.07 -37.52
CA LEU A 5 27.59 23.44 -36.74
C LEU A 5 28.06 23.01 -35.33
N ALA A 6 29.32 22.59 -35.22
CA ALA A 6 29.94 22.21 -33.95
C ALA A 6 30.07 23.40 -32.98
N GLN A 7 30.36 24.61 -33.48
CA GLN A 7 30.43 25.82 -32.66
C GLN A 7 29.04 26.26 -32.19
N LEU A 8 28.01 26.06 -33.02
CA LEU A 8 26.62 26.34 -32.63
C LEU A 8 26.15 25.39 -31.51
N ALA A 9 26.50 24.10 -31.63
CA ALA A 9 26.20 23.09 -30.62
C ALA A 9 26.90 23.39 -29.29
N LEU A 10 28.18 23.76 -29.33
CA LEU A 10 28.95 24.09 -28.13
C LEU A 10 28.43 25.35 -27.41
N LYS A 11 28.01 26.36 -28.19
CA LYS A 11 27.42 27.60 -27.64
C LYS A 11 26.07 27.33 -26.96
N LYS A 12 25.26 26.42 -27.53
CA LYS A 12 23.99 25.98 -26.95
C LYS A 12 24.17 25.12 -25.69
N ALA A 13 25.21 24.29 -25.63
CA ALA A 13 25.55 23.51 -24.44
C ALA A 13 26.01 24.41 -23.27
N ARG A 14 26.84 25.43 -23.54
CA ARG A 14 27.27 26.40 -22.51
C ARG A 14 26.11 27.22 -21.93
N ALA A 15 25.13 27.59 -22.75
CA ALA A 15 23.93 28.30 -22.28
C ALA A 15 23.09 27.46 -21.29
N ARG A 16 23.12 26.12 -21.38
CA ARG A 16 22.44 25.25 -20.40
C ARG A 16 23.18 25.15 -19.07
N MET A 17 24.52 25.15 -19.10
CA MET A 17 25.33 25.01 -17.88
C MET A 17 25.37 26.29 -17.03
N ALA A 18 25.18 27.47 -17.62
CA ALA A 18 25.19 28.74 -16.90
C ALA A 18 23.86 29.07 -16.17
N GLY A 19 22.80 28.27 -16.38
CA GLY A 19 21.44 28.60 -15.94
C GLY A 19 20.85 27.75 -14.81
N GLN A 20 21.60 26.82 -14.20
CA GLN A 20 21.09 25.96 -13.13
C GLN A 20 21.95 26.01 -11.88
N ALA A 21 21.88 27.15 -11.20
CA ALA A 21 22.01 27.20 -9.75
C ALA A 21 20.76 27.88 -9.18
N VAL A 22 19.59 27.27 -9.43
CA VAL A 22 18.39 27.62 -8.67
C VAL A 22 18.54 26.93 -7.32
N TRP A 23 19.03 27.67 -6.33
CA TRP A 23 18.83 27.33 -4.92
C TRP A 23 17.33 27.38 -4.65
N ILE A 24 16.68 26.23 -4.78
CA ILE A 24 15.29 26.03 -4.36
C ILE A 24 15.33 26.04 -2.83
N LYS A 25 14.90 27.15 -2.22
CA LYS A 25 14.54 27.16 -0.80
C LYS A 25 13.41 26.13 -0.64
N PRO A 26 13.50 25.15 0.28
CA PRO A 26 12.39 24.25 0.52
C PRO A 26 11.27 25.04 1.21
N ASP A 27 10.27 25.46 0.45
CA ASP A 27 8.99 25.88 1.03
C ASP A 27 8.33 24.64 1.67
N PRO A 28 7.69 24.78 2.84
CA PRO A 28 7.02 23.68 3.51
C PRO A 28 5.93 23.10 2.61
N MET A 29 6.10 21.82 2.25
CA MET A 29 5.29 21.08 1.30
C MET A 29 3.79 21.23 1.55
N LYS A 30 3.06 21.72 0.55
CA LYS A 30 1.63 21.40 0.37
C LYS A 30 1.54 20.09 -0.39
N PRO A 31 0.81 19.07 0.09
CA PRO A 31 0.76 17.78 -0.56
C PRO A 31 0.06 17.89 -1.93
N THR A 32 0.80 17.55 -2.98
CA THR A 32 0.32 17.45 -4.35
C THR A 32 -0.66 16.27 -4.45
N SER A 33 -1.96 16.55 -4.54
CA SER A 33 -2.98 15.53 -4.75
C SER A 33 -2.84 14.88 -6.13
N ILE A 34 -2.18 13.72 -6.15
CA ILE A 34 -2.15 12.82 -7.30
C ILE A 34 -3.57 12.25 -7.47
N HIS A 35 -4.26 12.67 -8.53
CA HIS A 35 -5.55 12.09 -8.91
C HIS A 35 -5.31 10.72 -9.55
N VAL A 36 -5.17 9.69 -8.71
CA VAL A 36 -5.21 8.29 -9.14
C VAL A 36 -6.66 7.95 -9.47
N ARG A 37 -6.90 7.46 -10.69
CA ARG A 37 -8.21 7.04 -11.17
C ARG A 37 -8.88 6.10 -10.17
N LYS A 38 -9.99 6.57 -9.62
CA LYS A 38 -10.96 5.85 -8.79
C LYS A 38 -11.43 4.61 -9.55
N LYS A 39 -10.93 3.42 -9.17
CA LYS A 39 -11.62 2.16 -9.40
C LYS A 39 -12.20 1.73 -8.06
N GLU A 40 -13.53 1.68 -8.03
CA GLU A 40 -14.41 1.06 -7.03
C GLU A 40 -13.72 0.30 -5.90
N GLN A 41 -13.66 0.92 -4.72
CA GLN A 41 -13.47 0.22 -3.47
C GLN A 41 -14.24 1.00 -2.39
N ALA A 42 -15.56 1.07 -2.56
CA ALA A 42 -16.45 1.79 -1.65
C ALA A 42 -16.83 0.94 -0.42
N ASP A 43 -16.86 -0.39 -0.56
CA ASP A 43 -17.47 -1.26 0.45
C ASP A 43 -16.53 -1.61 1.62
N ASP A 44 -15.21 -1.72 1.39
CA ASP A 44 -14.24 -2.05 2.45
C ASP A 44 -14.05 -0.91 3.47
N SER A 45 -14.36 0.33 3.06
CA SER A 45 -14.14 1.52 3.89
C SER A 45 -15.18 1.67 5.01
N ALA A 46 -16.36 1.08 4.87
CA ALA A 46 -17.44 1.16 5.85
C ALA A 46 -17.16 0.25 7.07
N THR A 47 -16.63 -0.95 6.83
CA THR A 47 -16.30 -1.94 7.87
C THR A 47 -15.08 -1.53 8.70
N LEU A 48 -14.14 -0.78 8.11
CA LEU A 48 -12.95 -0.27 8.80
C LEU A 48 -13.25 0.98 9.65
N ARG A 49 -14.25 1.78 9.27
CA ARG A 49 -14.71 2.94 10.04
C ARG A 49 -15.43 2.54 11.33
N SER A 50 -16.15 1.41 11.35
CA SER A 50 -16.77 0.91 12.58
C SER A 50 -15.75 0.44 13.63
N LEU A 51 -14.52 0.10 13.20
CA LEU A 51 -13.40 -0.28 14.05
C LEU A 51 -12.52 0.92 14.49
N GLY A 52 -12.90 2.15 14.13
CA GLY A 52 -12.16 3.36 14.52
C GLY A 52 -10.79 3.50 13.84
N VAL A 53 -10.54 2.74 12.77
CA VAL A 53 -9.23 2.71 12.13
C VAL A 53 -9.18 3.70 10.98
N ILE A 54 -8.60 4.88 11.25
CA ILE A 54 -8.36 5.92 10.25
C ILE A 54 -7.18 5.47 9.38
N VAL A 55 -7.47 4.86 8.23
CA VAL A 55 -6.46 4.61 7.19
C VAL A 55 -6.39 5.86 6.34
N ASP A 56 -5.47 6.76 6.68
CA ASP A 56 -5.19 7.93 5.84
C ASP A 56 -4.19 7.55 4.74
N GLY A 57 -4.55 7.82 3.47
CA GLY A 57 -3.71 7.58 2.29
C GLY A 57 -3.97 6.27 1.52
N PRO A 58 -3.24 6.04 0.40
CA PRO A 58 -3.29 4.77 -0.35
C PRO A 58 -2.99 3.58 0.56
N ILE A 59 -3.57 2.41 0.28
CA ILE A 59 -3.34 1.19 1.07
C ILE A 59 -1.84 1.00 1.27
N ASN A 60 -1.40 1.05 2.53
CA ASN A 60 -0.02 0.75 2.87
C ASN A 60 0.22 -0.75 2.61
N HIS A 61 0.80 -1.05 1.45
CA HIS A 61 1.03 -2.42 1.00
C HIS A 61 1.97 -3.20 1.93
N PHE A 62 2.95 -2.51 2.54
CA PHE A 62 3.85 -3.14 3.52
C PHE A 62 3.07 -3.64 4.74
N MET A 63 2.21 -2.79 5.33
CA MET A 63 1.37 -3.18 6.47
C MET A 63 0.40 -4.31 6.10
N PHE A 64 -0.16 -4.29 4.90
CA PHE A 64 -1.00 -5.37 4.39
C PHE A 64 -0.25 -6.71 4.32
N LEU A 65 0.94 -6.71 3.73
CA LEU A 65 1.77 -7.91 3.63
C LEU A 65 2.21 -8.42 5.01
N GLU A 66 2.49 -7.51 5.94
CA GLU A 66 2.85 -7.86 7.31
C GLU A 66 1.68 -8.52 8.06
N GLY A 67 0.47 -7.97 7.93
CA GLY A 67 -0.74 -8.57 8.48
C GLY A 67 -1.01 -9.96 7.88
N ARG A 68 -0.87 -10.09 6.56
CA ARG A 68 -1.03 -11.37 5.86
C ARG A 68 0.01 -12.40 6.31
N ARG A 69 1.27 -11.99 6.46
CA ARG A 69 2.35 -12.87 6.94
C ARG A 69 2.05 -13.40 8.34
N LEU A 70 1.71 -12.51 9.27
CA LEU A 70 1.35 -12.90 10.64
C LEU A 70 0.15 -13.86 10.65
N ALA A 71 -0.87 -13.59 9.84
CA ALA A 71 -2.02 -14.47 9.74
C ALA A 71 -1.67 -15.88 9.21
N LEU A 72 -0.78 -15.98 8.23
CA LEU A 72 -0.29 -17.27 7.73
C LEU A 72 0.53 -18.02 8.79
N ASP A 73 1.39 -17.32 9.52
CA ASP A 73 2.18 -17.93 10.59
C ASP A 73 1.27 -18.45 11.71
N LEU A 74 0.25 -17.68 12.12
CA LEU A 74 -0.77 -18.13 13.08
C LEU A 74 -1.60 -19.29 12.56
N ALA A 75 -2.05 -19.26 11.30
CA ALA A 75 -2.81 -20.35 10.71
C ALA A 75 -2.00 -21.66 10.68
N LYS A 76 -0.68 -21.58 10.43
CA LYS A 76 0.22 -22.74 10.51
C LYS A 76 0.35 -23.26 11.94
N SER A 77 0.60 -22.37 12.90
CA SER A 77 0.73 -22.75 14.32
C SER A 77 -0.55 -23.35 14.88
N LEU A 78 -1.71 -22.90 14.39
CA LEU A 78 -3.03 -23.35 14.81
C LEU A 78 -3.63 -24.38 13.84
N SER A 79 -2.84 -24.96 12.93
CA SER A 79 -3.34 -25.90 11.91
C SER A 79 -3.95 -27.18 12.48
N ALA A 80 -3.59 -27.54 13.71
CA ALA A 80 -4.19 -28.65 14.44
C ALA A 80 -5.58 -28.30 15.02
N LEU A 81 -5.94 -27.02 15.10
CA LEU A 81 -7.26 -26.55 15.50
C LEU A 81 -8.17 -26.47 14.27
N GLY A 82 -9.47 -26.67 14.46
CA GLY A 82 -10.46 -26.52 13.40
C GLY A 82 -10.50 -25.10 12.84
N ALA A 83 -10.90 -24.97 11.56
CA ALA A 83 -10.92 -23.70 10.83
C ALA A 83 -11.65 -22.57 11.58
N HIS A 84 -12.75 -22.89 12.30
CA HIS A 84 -13.50 -21.92 13.09
C HIS A 84 -12.68 -21.25 14.20
N GLU A 85 -11.92 -22.04 14.95
CA GLU A 85 -11.07 -21.54 16.05
C GLU A 85 -9.91 -20.69 15.52
N VAL A 86 -9.33 -21.09 14.38
CA VAL A 86 -8.30 -20.31 13.70
C VAL A 86 -8.84 -18.94 13.29
N ILE A 87 -10.04 -18.87 12.72
CA ILE A 87 -10.68 -17.61 12.30
C ILE A 87 -10.90 -16.68 13.49
N ILE A 88 -11.42 -17.19 14.62
CA ILE A 88 -11.64 -16.38 15.83
C ILE A 88 -10.33 -15.80 16.35
N SER A 89 -9.27 -16.61 16.39
CA SER A 89 -7.94 -16.18 16.81
C SER A 89 -7.38 -15.06 15.92
N LEU A 90 -7.53 -15.21 14.59
CA LEU A 90 -7.13 -14.20 13.63
C LEU A 90 -7.94 -12.90 13.76
N GLN A 91 -9.25 -12.98 14.01
CA GLN A 91 -10.07 -11.79 14.25
C GLN A 91 -9.61 -11.03 15.49
N ARG A 92 -9.27 -11.75 16.58
CA ARG A 92 -8.75 -11.14 17.80
C ARG A 92 -7.41 -10.46 17.57
N SER A 93 -6.53 -11.02 16.74
CA SER A 93 -5.21 -10.44 16.46
C SER A 93 -5.27 -9.16 15.59
N ALA A 94 -6.38 -8.94 14.88
CA ALA A 94 -6.64 -7.76 14.09
C ALA A 94 -7.13 -6.54 14.91
N VAL A 95 -7.61 -6.75 16.14
CA VAL A 95 -8.13 -5.66 17.01
C VAL A 95 -7.03 -4.67 17.35
N GLY A 96 -7.30 -3.37 17.18
CA GLY A 96 -6.34 -2.29 17.47
C GLY A 96 -5.19 -2.15 16.48
N ARG A 97 -5.20 -2.90 15.37
CA ARG A 97 -4.20 -2.81 14.29
C ARG A 97 -4.58 -1.74 13.26
N PRO A 98 -3.60 -1.19 12.51
CA PRO A 98 -3.88 -0.36 11.33
C PRO A 98 -4.75 -1.10 10.30
N GLY A 99 -5.59 -0.37 9.55
CA GLY A 99 -6.64 -1.01 8.76
C GLY A 99 -6.09 -1.78 7.57
N SER A 100 -4.98 -1.32 6.98
CA SER A 100 -4.22 -2.06 5.98
C SER A 100 -3.68 -3.39 6.53
N TYR A 101 -3.24 -3.41 7.78
CA TYR A 101 -2.77 -4.62 8.47
C TYR A 101 -3.92 -5.58 8.76
N ALA A 102 -5.02 -5.07 9.30
CA ALA A 102 -6.24 -5.86 9.51
C ALA A 102 -6.76 -6.46 8.20
N GLN A 103 -6.72 -5.71 7.09
CA GLN A 103 -7.09 -6.22 5.77
C GLN A 103 -6.19 -7.36 5.29
N GLY A 104 -4.91 -7.31 5.63
CA GLY A 104 -3.97 -8.42 5.41
C GLY A 104 -4.42 -9.70 6.13
N ILE A 105 -4.85 -9.57 7.38
CA ILE A 105 -5.38 -10.70 8.17
C ILE A 105 -6.70 -11.21 7.58
N VAL A 106 -7.62 -10.31 7.24
CA VAL A 106 -8.93 -10.67 6.64
C VAL A 106 -8.75 -11.46 5.35
N SER A 107 -7.78 -11.07 4.50
CA SER A 107 -7.49 -11.81 3.26
C SER A 107 -7.16 -13.29 3.48
N VAL A 108 -6.56 -13.64 4.62
CA VAL A 108 -6.26 -15.04 4.98
C VAL A 108 -7.49 -15.74 5.55
N ILE A 109 -8.30 -15.04 6.34
CA ILE A 109 -9.57 -15.56 6.86
C ILE A 109 -10.48 -15.99 5.70
N ASP A 110 -10.57 -15.19 4.65
CA ASP A 110 -11.40 -15.51 3.48
C ASP A 110 -10.89 -16.76 2.75
N LEU A 111 -9.56 -16.90 2.59
CA LEU A 111 -8.96 -18.11 2.03
C LEU A 111 -9.24 -19.36 2.87
N ILE A 112 -9.21 -19.25 4.20
CA ILE A 112 -9.51 -20.37 5.11
C ILE A 112 -10.98 -20.78 4.98
N ARG A 113 -11.89 -19.81 4.88
CA ARG A 113 -13.33 -20.07 4.67
C ARG A 113 -13.57 -20.78 3.34
N GLU A 114 -12.98 -20.27 2.26
CA GLU A 114 -13.10 -20.88 0.93
C GLU A 114 -12.58 -22.33 0.92
N ALA A 115 -11.41 -22.57 1.52
CA ALA A 115 -10.84 -23.91 1.65
C ALA A 115 -11.70 -24.86 2.51
N SER A 116 -12.35 -24.33 3.55
CA SER A 116 -13.23 -25.12 4.41
C SER A 116 -14.50 -25.54 3.67
N HIS A 117 -15.12 -24.61 2.94
CA HIS A 117 -16.29 -24.90 2.11
C HIS A 117 -15.97 -25.86 0.95
N ALA A 118 -14.77 -25.79 0.38
CA ALA A 118 -14.34 -26.71 -0.68
C ALA A 118 -14.15 -28.15 -0.20
N ASN A 119 -13.82 -28.37 1.08
CA ASN A 119 -13.66 -29.71 1.65
C ASN A 119 -15.00 -30.39 2.03
N GLU A 120 -16.10 -29.66 2.01
CA GLU A 120 -17.45 -30.19 2.33
C GLU A 120 -18.28 -30.51 1.07
N ALA A 121 -17.77 -30.19 -0.13
CA ALA A 121 -18.41 -30.46 -1.43
C ALA A 121 -17.84 -31.70 -2.12
#